data_AF-A0AB74TEX9-F1
#
_entry.id   AF-A0AB74TEX9-F1
#
_cell.length_a   1.000
_cell.length_b   1.000
_cell.length_c   1.000
_cell.angle_alpha   90.00
_cell.angle_beta   90.00
_cell.angle_gamma   90.00
#
_symmetry.space_group_name_H-M   'P 1'
#
loop_
_entity.id
_entity.type
_entity.pdbx_description
1 polymer ?
#
loop_
_entity_poly.entity_id
_entity_poly.type
_entity_poly.pdbx_seq_one_letter_code
_entity_poly.pdbx_strand_id
1 'polypeptide(L)'
;MFINNVQFWLTSVLSLLISIDQETILDFLNIDGPFNSEDYSYLVGTSTTTTPVSFETFKLILQAIWGHYQHGLGFVDLENIALFILVIRFLFLSKKYNIKTGFFITCIGLGAGYLWYMHLRDLAYFYMRTLWMCPLTHNLASDFSEIYYQQMSEFSKAGARFDSRTFYGPIVRAFTDITSNDNYRYDPISMVWSYLPSDVKFLSDKLYYFLTLKAIPQTYRFVDTQITNLSGMLWYTFIVRINKRYCPYLLRWHWTFLLGLDFLERPFIYVQYRLIYYLNEILIPNNYFREAELVTNLLITLVAAQYIFITLGMLHALCGQYFYFPFLTENTELHIGLRPKDSIYSGGHTIWQNKRSYMISQQASSKLKKYRFGTIRSAYSKLPRFWYGWLGRGNLDDLTNNEYEEYLKNKDKKKSNQKARRRNSRIRWEYRQERLKKRFIQLLAKFGIKISDIDKNDRGDDLYDEFKKFSKK
;
A
#
# COMPACT_ATOMS: atom_id res chain seq x y z
N MET A 1 -1.08 28.43 10.70
CA MET A 1 -1.79 27.20 10.29
C MET A 1 -2.35 26.38 11.46
N PHE A 2 -1.61 26.17 12.56
CA PHE A 2 -2.10 25.42 13.74
C PHE A 2 -3.24 26.13 14.51
N ILE A 3 -3.24 27.46 14.57
CA ILE A 3 -4.25 28.26 15.30
C ILE A 3 -5.62 28.22 14.59
N ASN A 4 -5.64 28.25 13.25
CA ASN A 4 -6.89 28.21 12.48
C ASN A 4 -7.61 26.86 12.61
N ASN A 5 -6.86 25.75 12.74
CA ASN A 5 -7.45 24.43 12.91
C ASN A 5 -8.04 24.25 14.32
N VAL A 6 -7.41 24.81 15.35
CA VAL A 6 -7.97 24.78 16.72
C VAL A 6 -9.23 25.64 16.81
N GLN A 7 -9.22 26.81 16.15
CA GLN A 7 -10.41 27.64 16.02
C GLN A 7 -11.53 26.88 15.33
N PHE A 8 -11.27 26.27 14.16
CA PHE A 8 -12.22 25.42 13.43
C PHE A 8 -12.83 24.32 14.32
N TRP A 9 -12.01 23.56 15.05
CA TRP A 9 -12.51 22.52 15.95
C TRP A 9 -13.31 23.07 17.14
N LEU A 10 -12.92 24.22 17.70
CA LEU A 10 -13.69 24.92 18.74
C LEU A 10 -15.03 25.42 18.20
N THR A 11 -15.08 25.97 16.97
CA THR A 11 -16.34 26.33 16.32
C THR A 11 -17.20 25.11 16.02
N SER A 12 -16.62 23.97 15.63
CA SER A 12 -17.35 22.71 15.39
C SER A 12 -17.87 22.04 16.67
N VAL A 13 -17.23 22.26 17.82
CA VAL A 13 -17.74 21.79 19.12
C VAL A 13 -18.77 22.77 19.68
N LEU A 14 -18.61 24.07 19.44
CA LEU A 14 -19.61 25.10 19.76
C LEU A 14 -20.85 25.00 18.85
N SER A 15 -20.74 24.44 17.63
CA SER A 15 -21.89 24.21 16.75
C SER A 15 -22.80 23.07 17.19
N LEU A 16 -22.36 22.21 18.14
CA LEU A 16 -23.24 21.23 18.80
C LEU A 16 -24.24 21.88 19.77
N LEU A 17 -24.09 23.18 20.08
CA LEU A 17 -25.03 23.98 20.86
C LEU A 17 -26.02 24.78 19.98
N ILE A 18 -25.94 24.66 18.65
CA ILE A 18 -26.83 25.32 17.68
C ILE A 18 -28.04 24.40 17.41
N SER A 19 -29.24 24.97 17.24
CA SER A 19 -30.39 24.20 16.73
C SER A 19 -30.02 23.59 15.39
N ILE A 20 -30.02 22.25 15.32
CA ILE A 20 -29.63 21.53 14.10
C ILE A 20 -30.82 21.60 13.12
N ASP A 21 -30.87 22.70 12.38
CA ASP A 21 -31.86 22.94 11.33
C ASP A 21 -31.29 22.51 9.96
N GLN A 22 -32.17 22.17 9.01
CA GLN A 22 -31.77 21.70 7.68
C GLN A 22 -30.87 22.70 6.94
N GLU A 23 -31.17 23.99 7.02
CA GLU A 23 -30.38 25.07 6.41
C GLU A 23 -28.95 25.12 6.97
N THR A 24 -28.81 25.00 8.30
CA THR A 24 -27.51 24.98 8.97
C THR A 24 -26.64 23.80 8.52
N ILE A 25 -27.24 22.63 8.27
CA ILE A 25 -26.51 21.46 7.76
C ILE A 25 -26.11 21.65 6.29
N LEU A 26 -27.02 22.14 5.44
CA LEU A 26 -26.76 22.32 4.01
C LEU A 26 -25.72 23.41 3.76
N ASP A 27 -25.82 24.54 4.46
CA ASP A 27 -24.82 25.62 4.41
C ASP A 27 -23.46 25.16 4.96
N PHE A 28 -23.44 24.39 6.04
CA PHE A 28 -22.20 23.82 6.57
C PHE A 28 -21.49 22.90 5.57
N LEU A 29 -22.26 22.15 4.78
CA LEU A 29 -21.75 21.25 3.75
C LEU A 29 -21.54 21.95 2.39
N ASN A 30 -21.84 23.26 2.30
CA ASN A 30 -21.81 24.05 1.07
C ASN A 30 -22.64 23.40 -0.06
N ILE A 31 -23.83 22.91 0.29
CA ILE A 31 -24.79 22.29 -0.62
C ILE A 31 -25.89 23.30 -0.89
N ASP A 32 -26.13 23.59 -2.18
CA ASP A 32 -27.22 24.47 -2.59
C ASP A 32 -28.57 23.88 -2.14
N GLY A 33 -29.15 24.47 -1.10
CA GLY A 33 -30.46 24.11 -0.60
C GLY A 33 -31.59 24.65 -1.49
N PRO A 34 -32.83 24.16 -1.33
CA PRO A 34 -33.99 24.66 -2.06
C PRO A 34 -34.29 26.15 -1.83
N PHE A 35 -33.64 26.79 -0.84
CA PHE A 35 -33.79 28.19 -0.49
C PHE A 35 -32.56 29.05 -0.84
N ASN A 36 -31.48 28.47 -1.36
CA ASN A 36 -30.23 29.18 -1.73
C ASN A 36 -30.19 29.59 -3.21
N SER A 37 -31.22 29.30 -4.02
CA SER A 37 -31.31 29.87 -5.37
C SER A 37 -31.67 31.35 -5.31
N GLU A 38 -31.02 32.16 -6.14
CA GLU A 38 -31.22 33.63 -6.21
C GLU A 38 -32.70 34.03 -6.30
N ASP A 39 -33.54 33.18 -6.90
CA ASP A 39 -34.99 33.35 -7.06
C ASP A 39 -35.80 33.39 -5.74
N TYR A 40 -35.31 32.76 -4.65
CA TYR A 40 -36.01 32.74 -3.36
C TYR A 40 -35.49 33.78 -2.36
N SER A 41 -34.30 34.34 -2.63
CA SER A 41 -33.68 35.36 -1.77
C SER A 41 -34.52 36.64 -1.66
N TYR A 42 -35.34 36.96 -2.67
CA TYR A 42 -36.21 38.14 -2.67
C TYR A 42 -37.53 37.96 -1.91
N LEU A 43 -38.01 36.71 -1.77
CA LEU A 43 -39.30 36.39 -1.15
C LEU A 43 -39.21 36.23 0.37
N VAL A 44 -38.03 35.88 0.89
CA VAL A 44 -37.82 35.58 2.31
C VAL A 44 -37.17 36.77 3.01
N GLY A 45 -37.97 37.82 3.23
CA GLY A 45 -37.63 38.84 4.22
C GLY A 45 -37.60 38.23 5.62
N THR A 46 -36.41 38.05 6.20
CA THR A 46 -36.15 37.90 7.66
C THR A 46 -37.09 36.98 8.44
N SER A 47 -37.50 35.85 7.89
CA SER A 47 -38.08 34.75 8.66
C SER A 47 -37.23 33.51 8.42
N THR A 48 -36.36 33.19 9.37
CA THR A 48 -35.61 31.93 9.43
C THR A 48 -36.61 30.79 9.64
N THR A 49 -37.05 30.16 8.56
CA THR A 49 -37.88 28.95 8.62
C THR A 49 -36.99 27.79 9.03
N THR A 50 -36.88 27.55 10.34
CA THR A 50 -36.18 26.38 10.88
C THR A 50 -36.91 25.11 10.47
N THR A 51 -36.47 24.50 9.37
CA THR A 51 -37.06 23.26 8.87
C THR A 51 -36.41 22.07 9.59
N PRO A 52 -37.20 21.15 10.15
CA PRO A 52 -36.66 19.97 10.80
C PRO A 52 -35.93 19.10 9.78
N VAL A 53 -34.84 18.47 10.20
CA VAL A 53 -34.05 17.55 9.35
C VAL A 53 -34.97 16.46 8.81
N SER A 54 -35.23 16.51 7.51
CA SER A 54 -36.16 15.61 6.83
C SER A 54 -35.40 14.55 6.05
N PHE A 55 -36.13 13.52 5.60
CA PHE A 55 -35.57 12.52 4.69
C PHE A 55 -35.08 13.15 3.37
N GLU A 56 -35.69 14.26 2.93
CA GLU A 56 -35.23 14.97 1.74
C GLU A 56 -33.91 15.71 1.98
N THR A 57 -33.67 16.23 3.18
CA THR A 57 -32.35 16.77 3.56
C THR A 57 -31.27 15.70 3.42
N PHE A 58 -31.55 14.49 3.89
CA PHE A 58 -30.61 13.37 3.76
C PHE A 58 -30.38 12.96 2.29
N LYS A 59 -31.42 12.98 1.46
CA LYS A 59 -31.30 12.71 0.02
C LYS A 59 -30.46 13.78 -0.68
N LEU A 60 -30.65 15.07 -0.36
CA LEU A 60 -29.83 16.16 -0.90
C LEU A 60 -28.36 16.01 -0.50
N ILE A 61 -28.08 15.67 0.76
CA ILE A 61 -26.71 15.37 1.23
C ILE A 61 -26.11 14.20 0.46
N LEU A 62 -26.88 13.12 0.27
CA LEU A 62 -26.40 11.93 -0.44
C LEU A 62 -26.17 12.22 -1.93
N GLN A 63 -27.01 13.05 -2.55
CA GLN A 63 -26.84 13.51 -3.93
C GLN A 63 -25.62 14.42 -4.08
N ALA A 64 -25.39 15.35 -3.15
CA ALA A 64 -24.22 16.22 -3.16
C ALA A 64 -22.92 15.43 -2.98
N ILE A 65 -22.89 14.48 -2.04
CA ILE A 65 -21.77 13.55 -1.85
C ILE A 65 -21.53 12.74 -3.13
N TRP A 66 -22.61 12.23 -3.75
CA TRP A 66 -22.50 11.46 -4.98
C TRP A 66 -21.96 12.30 -6.15
N GLY A 67 -22.45 13.53 -6.32
CA GLY A 67 -22.01 14.46 -7.35
C GLY A 67 -20.54 14.86 -7.17
N HIS A 68 -20.14 15.16 -5.93
CA HIS A 68 -18.75 15.54 -5.60
C HIS A 68 -17.75 14.41 -5.92
N TYR A 69 -18.09 13.16 -5.61
CA TYR A 69 -17.21 12.00 -5.83
C TYR A 69 -17.44 11.27 -7.16
N GLN A 70 -18.31 11.77 -8.04
CA GLN A 70 -18.60 11.16 -9.33
C GLN A 70 -17.36 11.01 -10.22
N HIS A 71 -16.41 11.93 -10.09
CA HIS A 71 -15.15 11.99 -10.84
C HIS A 71 -13.93 11.53 -10.03
N GLY A 72 -14.17 10.81 -8.94
CA GLY A 72 -13.13 10.29 -8.07
C GLY A 72 -12.75 11.21 -6.91
N LEU A 73 -11.81 10.74 -6.09
CA LEU A 73 -11.25 11.48 -4.97
C LEU A 73 -10.12 12.40 -5.45
N GLY A 74 -10.10 13.65 -4.99
CA GLY A 74 -8.95 14.54 -5.11
C GLY A 74 -7.88 14.28 -4.05
N PHE A 75 -6.77 15.03 -4.10
CA PHE A 75 -5.70 14.93 -3.09
C PHE A 75 -6.16 15.45 -1.73
N VAL A 76 -6.89 16.56 -1.72
CA VAL A 76 -7.45 17.16 -0.51
C VAL A 76 -8.44 16.19 0.16
N ASP A 77 -9.24 15.47 -0.63
CA ASP A 77 -10.16 14.45 -0.12
C ASP A 77 -9.42 13.29 0.54
N LEU A 78 -8.34 12.80 -0.10
CA LEU A 78 -7.52 11.73 0.46
C LEU A 78 -6.87 12.16 1.77
N GLU A 79 -6.38 13.40 1.87
CA GLU A 79 -5.83 13.96 3.11
C GLU A 79 -6.89 14.09 4.20
N ASN A 80 -8.07 14.60 3.87
CA ASN A 80 -9.18 14.75 4.79
C ASN A 80 -9.64 13.39 5.34
N ILE A 81 -9.79 12.39 4.47
CA ILE A 81 -10.12 11.01 4.86
C ILE A 81 -9.01 10.43 5.75
N ALA A 82 -7.74 10.66 5.41
CA ALA A 82 -6.61 10.18 6.21
C ALA A 82 -6.59 10.79 7.61
N LEU A 83 -6.78 12.11 7.71
CA LEU A 83 -6.88 12.82 8.98
C LEU A 83 -8.07 12.34 9.81
N PHE A 84 -9.23 12.15 9.18
CA PHE A 84 -10.42 11.63 9.83
C PHE A 84 -10.19 10.24 10.45
N ILE A 85 -9.56 9.32 9.70
CA ILE A 85 -9.18 8.00 10.19
C ILE A 85 -8.23 8.11 11.39
N LEU A 86 -7.24 9.01 11.34
CA LEU A 86 -6.29 9.23 12.43
C LEU A 86 -6.97 9.78 13.69
N VAL A 87 -7.95 10.68 13.55
CA VAL A 87 -8.73 11.22 14.68
C VAL A 87 -9.55 10.11 15.35
N ILE A 88 -10.32 9.33 14.58
CA ILE A 88 -11.08 8.18 15.12
C ILE A 88 -10.15 7.21 15.83
N ARG A 89 -9.03 6.89 15.19
CA ARG A 89 -8.02 5.99 15.75
C ARG A 89 -7.43 6.54 17.04
N PHE A 90 -7.13 7.83 17.10
CA PHE A 90 -6.64 8.49 18.30
C PHE A 90 -7.64 8.41 19.45
N LEU A 91 -8.93 8.66 19.19
CA LEU A 91 -10.00 8.53 20.20
C LEU A 91 -10.07 7.11 20.76
N PHE A 92 -10.03 6.11 19.88
CA PHE A 92 -10.02 4.69 20.28
C PHE A 92 -8.78 4.32 21.11
N LEU A 93 -7.58 4.69 20.64
CA LEU A 93 -6.32 4.36 21.31
C LEU A 93 -6.14 5.11 22.63
N SER A 94 -6.66 6.33 22.74
CA SER A 94 -6.66 7.11 23.98
C SER A 94 -7.49 6.45 25.06
N LYS A 95 -8.63 5.83 24.71
CA LYS A 95 -9.45 5.03 25.63
C LYS A 95 -8.79 3.70 26.01
N LYS A 96 -8.13 3.04 25.05
CA LYS A 96 -7.51 1.71 25.28
C LYS A 96 -6.24 1.76 26.11
N TYR A 97 -5.40 2.78 25.92
CA TYR A 97 -4.10 2.90 26.58
C TYR A 97 -4.09 4.10 27.53
N ASN A 98 -3.73 5.27 27.00
CA ASN A 98 -3.67 6.57 27.68
C ASN A 98 -3.53 7.64 26.58
N ILE A 99 -3.89 8.89 26.85
CA ILE A 99 -3.83 9.99 25.85
C ILE A 99 -2.42 10.15 25.27
N LYS A 100 -1.38 10.17 26.12
CA LYS A 100 0.02 10.30 25.66
C LYS A 100 0.44 9.16 24.74
N THR A 101 0.20 7.91 25.15
CA THR A 101 0.57 6.73 24.37
C THR A 101 -0.25 6.62 23.07
N GLY A 102 -1.55 6.92 23.14
CA GLY A 102 -2.42 6.98 21.98
C GLY A 102 -1.94 8.01 20.95
N PHE A 103 -1.54 9.20 21.42
CA PHE A 103 -1.01 10.26 20.57
C PHE A 103 0.25 9.80 19.83
N PHE A 104 1.24 9.27 20.54
CA PHE A 104 2.48 8.77 19.91
C PHE A 104 2.19 7.66 18.88
N ILE A 105 1.33 6.70 19.19
CA ILE A 105 0.98 5.62 18.24
C ILE A 105 0.28 6.19 17.00
N THR A 106 -0.59 7.19 17.15
CA THR A 106 -1.24 7.87 16.03
C THR A 106 -0.22 8.64 15.18
N CYS A 107 0.72 9.37 15.78
CA CYS A 107 1.79 10.07 15.04
C CYS A 107 2.68 9.11 14.24
N ILE A 108 2.99 7.93 14.80
CA ILE A 108 3.75 6.89 14.10
C ILE A 108 2.94 6.37 12.89
N GLY A 109 1.62 6.22 13.05
CA GLY A 109 0.71 5.87 11.95
C GLY A 109 0.63 6.97 10.89
N LEU A 110 0.58 8.24 11.29
CA LEU A 110 0.61 9.39 10.39
C LEU A 110 1.91 9.38 9.57
N GLY A 111 3.07 9.22 10.21
CA GLY A 111 4.34 9.15 9.50
C GLY A 111 4.40 7.97 8.53
N ALA A 112 3.83 6.81 8.90
CA ALA A 112 3.78 5.65 8.01
C ALA A 112 2.84 5.90 6.82
N GLY A 113 1.66 6.47 7.06
CA GLY A 113 0.72 6.87 6.01
C GLY A 113 1.30 7.93 5.09
N TYR A 114 2.06 8.88 5.63
CA TYR A 114 2.74 9.91 4.86
C TYR A 114 3.76 9.33 3.88
N LEU A 115 4.49 8.27 4.23
CA LEU A 115 5.38 7.58 3.28
C LEU A 115 4.60 7.06 2.06
N TRP A 116 3.44 6.44 2.29
CA TRP A 116 2.58 5.97 1.19
C TRP A 116 1.95 7.10 0.39
N TYR A 117 1.59 8.19 1.05
CA TYR A 117 1.08 9.40 0.38
C TYR A 117 2.14 10.03 -0.52
N MET A 118 3.39 10.15 -0.04
CA MET A 118 4.50 10.64 -0.86
C MET A 118 4.76 9.73 -2.05
N HIS A 119 4.74 8.41 -1.84
CA HIS A 119 4.85 7.44 -2.92
C HIS A 119 3.70 7.52 -3.94
N LEU A 120 2.46 7.71 -3.46
CA LEU A 120 1.28 7.91 -4.31
C LEU A 120 1.44 9.14 -5.20
N ARG A 121 1.95 10.25 -4.63
CA ARG A 121 2.24 11.48 -5.35
C ARG A 121 3.34 11.28 -6.40
N ASP A 122 4.41 10.57 -6.06
CA ASP A 122 5.52 10.28 -6.98
C ASP A 122 5.05 9.39 -8.15
N LEU A 123 4.15 8.43 -7.90
CA LEU A 123 3.52 7.64 -8.97
C LEU A 123 2.53 8.43 -9.83
N ALA A 124 1.78 9.34 -9.23
CA ALA A 124 0.86 10.20 -9.97
C ALA A 124 1.60 11.03 -11.03
N TYR A 125 2.88 11.38 -10.80
CA TYR A 125 3.74 12.00 -11.80
C TYR A 125 3.90 11.17 -13.08
N PHE A 126 4.22 9.88 -12.94
CA PHE A 126 4.38 8.99 -14.08
C PHE A 126 3.04 8.67 -14.76
N TYR A 127 1.96 8.65 -13.98
CA TYR A 127 0.64 8.19 -14.43
C TYR A 127 -0.33 9.30 -14.83
N MET A 128 0.04 10.58 -14.71
CA MET A 128 -0.82 11.75 -14.95
C MET A 128 -1.67 11.60 -16.22
N ARG A 129 -1.06 11.28 -17.37
CA ARG A 129 -1.78 11.13 -18.65
C ARG A 129 -2.81 10.00 -18.64
N THR A 130 -2.54 8.89 -17.95
CA THR A 130 -3.46 7.75 -17.86
C THR A 130 -4.54 7.96 -16.80
N LEU A 131 -4.22 8.68 -15.71
CA LEU A 131 -5.21 9.05 -14.68
C LEU A 131 -6.31 9.94 -15.25
N TRP A 132 -5.98 10.82 -16.22
CA TRP A 132 -6.97 11.59 -16.98
C TRP A 132 -7.93 10.74 -17.82
N MET A 133 -7.50 9.55 -18.26
CA MET A 133 -8.30 8.66 -19.10
C MET A 133 -9.36 7.88 -18.30
N CYS A 134 -9.24 7.82 -16.97
CA CYS A 134 -10.19 7.10 -16.12
C CYS A 134 -11.10 8.09 -15.36
N PRO A 135 -12.44 7.96 -15.47
CA PRO A 135 -13.37 8.83 -14.77
C PRO A 135 -13.19 8.84 -13.24
N LEU A 136 -12.78 7.71 -12.64
CA LEU A 136 -12.60 7.56 -11.20
C LEU A 136 -11.32 8.20 -10.65
N THR A 137 -10.40 8.62 -11.50
CA THR A 137 -9.14 9.27 -11.10
C THR A 137 -9.00 10.65 -11.71
N HIS A 138 -10.07 11.19 -12.28
CA HIS A 138 -10.04 12.42 -13.03
C HIS A 138 -9.72 13.62 -12.14
N ASN A 139 -10.43 13.76 -11.01
CA ASN A 139 -10.17 14.82 -10.03
C ASN A 139 -8.72 14.78 -9.53
N LEU A 140 -8.24 13.58 -9.22
CA LEU A 140 -6.86 13.37 -8.79
C LEU A 140 -5.83 13.80 -9.84
N ALA A 141 -6.10 13.51 -11.11
CA ALA A 141 -5.23 13.89 -12.21
C ALA A 141 -5.22 15.41 -12.46
N SER A 142 -6.36 16.06 -12.23
CA SER A 142 -6.51 17.51 -12.30
C SER A 142 -5.70 18.20 -11.19
N ASP A 143 -5.91 17.80 -9.93
CA ASP A 143 -5.17 18.32 -8.78
C ASP A 143 -3.66 18.12 -8.96
N PHE A 144 -3.25 16.95 -9.45
CA PHE A 144 -1.84 16.66 -9.71
C PHE A 144 -1.26 17.58 -10.78
N SER A 145 -1.99 17.77 -11.87
CA SER A 145 -1.58 18.65 -12.97
C SER A 145 -1.39 20.07 -12.47
N GLU A 146 -2.31 20.58 -11.66
CA GLU A 146 -2.22 21.90 -11.05
C GLU A 146 -1.00 22.01 -10.12
N ILE A 147 -0.81 21.07 -9.19
CA ILE A 147 0.36 21.04 -8.30
C ILE A 147 1.66 20.97 -9.11
N TYR A 148 1.69 20.17 -10.18
CA TYR A 148 2.87 20.04 -11.03
C TYR A 148 3.22 21.35 -11.75
N TYR A 149 2.23 22.01 -12.36
CA TYR A 149 2.46 23.29 -13.01
C TYR A 149 2.77 24.40 -12.01
N GLN A 150 2.12 24.41 -10.85
CA GLN A 150 2.42 25.34 -9.78
C GLN A 150 3.86 25.14 -9.30
N GLN A 151 4.27 23.90 -8.98
CA GLN A 151 5.64 23.58 -8.64
C GLN A 151 6.59 24.01 -9.75
N MET A 152 6.33 23.68 -11.01
CA MET A 152 7.18 24.10 -12.14
C MET A 152 7.29 25.63 -12.23
N SER A 153 6.19 26.35 -11.98
CA SER A 153 6.13 27.81 -12.03
C SER A 153 6.77 28.48 -10.81
N GLU A 154 6.64 27.90 -9.62
CA GLU A 154 7.30 28.34 -8.41
C GLU A 154 8.79 27.99 -8.49
N PHE A 155 9.17 26.85 -9.07
CA PHE A 155 10.57 26.51 -9.37
C PHE A 155 11.16 27.43 -10.45
N SER A 156 10.39 27.86 -11.44
CA SER A 156 10.87 28.80 -12.47
C SER A 156 10.96 30.24 -11.94
N LYS A 157 10.01 30.69 -11.12
CA LYS A 157 10.05 31.97 -10.39
C LYS A 157 11.12 31.98 -9.29
N ALA A 158 11.33 30.85 -8.63
CA ALA A 158 12.42 30.61 -7.68
C ALA A 158 13.75 30.27 -8.39
N GLY A 159 13.86 30.52 -9.70
CA GLY A 159 15.03 30.29 -10.56
C GLY A 159 16.32 31.03 -10.18
N ALA A 160 16.41 31.62 -8.99
CA ALA A 160 17.66 32.08 -8.38
C ALA A 160 17.57 32.18 -6.84
N ARG A 161 16.45 31.81 -6.22
CA ARG A 161 16.12 32.31 -4.88
C ARG A 161 15.81 31.27 -3.81
N PHE A 162 15.80 29.96 -4.03
CA PHE A 162 15.77 29.03 -2.87
C PHE A 162 16.18 27.57 -3.12
N ASP A 163 16.23 27.05 -4.35
CA ASP A 163 16.37 25.59 -4.50
C ASP A 163 17.05 25.19 -5.82
N SER A 164 18.35 24.92 -5.77
CA SER A 164 19.10 24.38 -6.91
C SER A 164 18.86 22.89 -7.17
N ARG A 165 17.84 22.27 -6.53
CA ARG A 165 17.68 20.80 -6.46
C ARG A 165 18.90 20.10 -5.84
N THR A 166 19.74 20.85 -5.13
CA THR A 166 20.99 20.35 -4.54
C THR A 166 20.85 20.32 -3.02
N PHE A 167 21.27 19.21 -2.41
CA PHE A 167 21.12 18.95 -0.97
C PHE A 167 21.73 20.06 -0.08
N TYR A 168 22.72 20.80 -0.59
CA TYR A 168 23.43 21.85 0.13
C TYR A 168 23.13 23.28 -0.38
N GLY A 169 22.13 23.46 -1.24
CA GLY A 169 21.69 24.77 -1.75
C GLY A 169 21.49 25.83 -0.66
N PRO A 170 20.86 25.51 0.49
CA PRO A 170 20.73 26.44 1.61
C PRO A 170 22.06 26.87 2.23
N ILE A 171 23.07 25.99 2.27
CA ILE A 171 24.40 26.31 2.80
C ILE A 171 25.13 27.24 1.82
N VAL A 172 25.13 26.90 0.53
CA VAL A 172 25.74 27.74 -0.51
C VAL A 172 25.10 29.12 -0.52
N ARG A 173 23.77 29.19 -0.36
CA ARG A 173 23.06 30.46 -0.22
C ARG A 173 23.48 31.23 1.04
N ALA A 174 23.50 30.58 2.20
CA ALA A 174 23.93 31.24 3.43
C ALA A 174 25.33 31.85 3.24
N PHE A 175 26.24 31.14 2.56
CA PHE A 175 27.52 31.70 2.17
C PHE A 175 27.38 32.86 1.17
N THR A 176 26.58 32.77 0.10
CA THR A 176 26.43 33.89 -0.86
C THR A 176 25.79 35.12 -0.25
N ASP A 177 24.84 34.94 0.67
CA ASP A 177 24.14 36.03 1.34
C ASP A 177 25.07 36.71 2.35
N ILE A 178 25.91 35.94 3.08
CA ILE A 178 26.94 36.49 3.97
C ILE A 178 28.06 37.18 3.16
N THR A 179 28.36 36.68 1.97
CA THR A 179 29.46 37.17 1.14
C THR A 179 28.99 38.05 -0.01
N SER A 180 27.79 38.63 0.06
CA SER A 180 27.34 39.62 -0.91
C SER A 180 26.64 40.78 -0.23
N ASN A 181 26.78 41.96 -0.82
CA ASN A 181 26.12 43.16 -0.33
C ASN A 181 25.46 43.83 -1.53
N ASP A 182 24.42 43.17 -2.07
CA ASP A 182 23.55 43.45 -3.24
C ASP A 182 24.21 43.92 -4.56
N ASN A 183 25.25 44.75 -4.50
CA ASN A 183 26.06 45.28 -5.58
C ASN A 183 27.39 44.52 -5.79
N TYR A 184 27.95 43.91 -4.75
CA TYR A 184 29.25 43.22 -4.82
C TYR A 184 29.22 41.87 -4.12
N ARG A 185 29.91 40.89 -4.71
CA ARG A 185 30.17 39.58 -4.11
C ARG A 185 31.61 39.52 -3.63
N TYR A 186 31.78 39.38 -2.32
CA TYR A 186 33.05 39.07 -1.69
C TYR A 186 33.31 37.57 -1.88
N ASP A 187 34.47 37.21 -2.42
CA ASP A 187 34.92 35.82 -2.40
C ASP A 187 36.02 35.67 -1.35
N PRO A 188 35.73 35.05 -0.19
CA PRO A 188 36.70 34.89 0.89
C PRO A 188 37.97 34.16 0.42
N ILE A 189 37.83 33.24 -0.55
CA ILE A 189 38.97 32.49 -1.09
C ILE A 189 39.87 33.45 -1.86
N SER A 190 39.30 34.26 -2.75
CA SER A 190 40.04 35.31 -3.48
C SER A 190 40.72 36.32 -2.55
N MET A 191 40.08 36.68 -1.44
CA MET A 191 40.61 37.62 -0.46
C MET A 191 41.84 37.04 0.24
N VAL A 192 41.76 35.80 0.75
CA VAL A 192 42.91 35.10 1.35
C VAL A 192 44.01 34.90 0.31
N TRP A 193 43.65 34.58 -0.93
CA TRP A 193 44.61 34.39 -2.02
C TRP A 193 45.34 35.68 -2.40
N SER A 194 44.68 36.83 -2.28
CA SER A 194 45.25 38.13 -2.60
C SER A 194 46.42 38.54 -1.69
N TYR A 195 46.49 37.99 -0.48
CA TYR A 195 47.56 38.23 0.50
C TYR A 195 48.84 37.41 0.25
N LEU A 196 48.89 36.55 -0.76
CA LEU A 196 50.10 35.78 -1.10
C LEU A 196 51.23 36.69 -1.65
N PRO A 197 52.51 36.41 -1.31
CA PRO A 197 53.65 37.16 -1.83
C PRO A 197 53.74 37.12 -3.36
N SER A 198 54.25 38.19 -3.98
CA SER A 198 54.40 38.32 -5.44
C SER A 198 55.20 37.19 -6.08
N ASP A 199 56.18 36.66 -5.35
CA ASP A 199 57.16 35.69 -5.87
C ASP A 199 56.53 34.31 -6.14
N VAL A 200 55.45 33.98 -5.42
CA VAL A 200 54.69 32.74 -5.61
C VAL A 200 53.42 32.94 -6.43
N LYS A 201 53.06 34.19 -6.72
CA LYS A 201 51.77 34.58 -7.29
C LYS A 201 51.52 34.00 -8.69
N PHE A 202 52.56 33.91 -9.52
CA PHE A 202 52.47 33.32 -10.86
C PHE A 202 52.03 31.84 -10.85
N LEU A 203 52.53 31.05 -9.89
CA LEU A 203 52.16 29.64 -9.74
C LEU A 203 50.85 29.50 -8.98
N SER A 204 50.65 30.31 -7.93
CA SER A 204 49.43 30.25 -7.12
C SER A 204 48.20 30.70 -7.89
N ASP A 205 48.29 31.69 -8.78
CA ASP A 205 47.15 32.16 -9.58
C ASP A 205 46.68 31.08 -10.56
N LYS A 206 47.61 30.34 -11.20
CA LYS A 206 47.26 29.19 -12.04
C LYS A 206 46.53 28.11 -11.25
N LEU A 207 47.01 27.80 -10.05
CA LEU A 207 46.36 26.86 -9.14
C LEU A 207 44.99 27.36 -8.69
N TYR A 208 44.87 28.63 -8.36
CA TYR A 208 43.62 29.27 -7.94
C TYR A 208 42.55 29.21 -9.03
N TYR A 209 42.86 29.62 -10.25
CA TYR A 209 41.90 29.57 -11.36
C TYR A 209 41.56 28.14 -11.73
N PHE A 210 42.51 27.21 -11.67
CA PHE A 210 42.22 25.79 -11.87
C PHE A 210 41.26 25.25 -10.80
N LEU A 211 41.50 25.56 -9.53
CA LEU A 211 40.66 25.11 -8.43
C LEU A 211 39.26 25.73 -8.49
N THR A 212 39.15 27.04 -8.67
CA THR A 212 37.88 27.77 -8.63
C THR A 212 37.03 27.59 -9.88
N LEU A 213 37.63 27.53 -11.08
CA LEU A 213 36.88 27.41 -12.33
C LEU A 213 36.63 25.97 -12.76
N LYS A 214 37.50 25.03 -12.36
CA LYS A 214 37.44 23.64 -12.84
C LYS A 214 37.25 22.62 -11.73
N ALA A 215 38.17 22.54 -10.77
CA ALA A 215 38.13 21.46 -9.77
C ALA A 215 36.91 21.54 -8.85
N ILE A 216 36.69 22.68 -8.19
CA ILE A 216 35.58 22.89 -7.25
C ILE A 216 34.23 22.73 -7.97
N PRO A 217 33.95 23.38 -9.12
CA PRO A 217 32.67 23.21 -9.80
C PRO A 217 32.43 21.78 -10.29
N GLN A 218 33.46 21.10 -10.79
CA GLN A 218 33.33 19.74 -11.29
C GLN A 218 33.12 18.73 -10.16
N THR A 219 33.88 18.85 -9.06
CA THR A 219 33.68 18.06 -7.85
C THR A 219 32.32 18.34 -7.22
N TYR A 220 31.90 19.61 -7.16
CA TYR A 220 30.58 20.01 -6.67
C TYR A 220 29.47 19.34 -7.49
N ARG A 221 29.50 19.46 -8.82
CA ARG A 221 28.50 18.83 -9.70
C ARG A 221 28.48 17.32 -9.55
N PHE A 222 29.65 16.68 -9.43
CA PHE A 222 29.74 15.24 -9.20
C PHE A 222 29.11 14.85 -7.86
N VAL A 223 29.55 15.46 -6.76
CA VAL A 223 29.05 15.17 -5.41
C VAL A 223 27.55 15.41 -5.32
N ASP A 224 27.08 16.53 -5.85
CA ASP A 224 25.66 16.85 -5.90
C ASP A 224 24.86 15.81 -6.68
N THR A 225 25.33 15.43 -7.87
CA THR A 225 24.66 14.40 -8.68
C THR A 225 24.61 13.06 -7.94
N GLN A 226 25.72 12.66 -7.30
CA GLN A 226 25.76 11.41 -6.54
C GLN A 226 24.85 11.46 -5.31
N ILE A 227 24.88 12.54 -4.53
CA ILE A 227 24.05 12.68 -3.33
C ILE A 227 22.58 12.77 -3.70
N THR A 228 22.21 13.53 -4.71
CA THR A 228 20.81 13.64 -5.16
C THR A 228 20.28 12.28 -5.60
N ASN A 229 21.06 11.53 -6.41
CA ASN A 229 20.69 10.19 -6.87
C ASN A 229 20.64 9.15 -5.74
N LEU A 230 21.50 9.28 -4.73
CA LEU A 230 21.57 8.34 -3.60
C LEU A 230 20.74 8.79 -2.37
N SER A 231 20.20 10.01 -2.39
CA SER A 231 19.62 10.68 -1.22
C SER A 231 18.53 9.83 -0.55
N GLY A 232 17.61 9.27 -1.34
CA GLY A 232 16.55 8.40 -0.84
C GLY A 232 17.10 7.15 -0.11
N MET A 233 18.13 6.52 -0.67
CA MET A 233 18.78 5.34 -0.08
C MET A 233 19.64 5.70 1.14
N LEU A 234 20.29 6.85 1.12
CA LEU A 234 21.07 7.38 2.24
C LEU A 234 20.16 7.67 3.43
N TRP A 235 19.05 8.39 3.22
CA TRP A 235 18.07 8.69 4.27
C TRP A 235 17.49 7.42 4.88
N TYR A 236 17.10 6.45 4.04
CA TYR A 236 16.69 5.13 4.51
C TYR A 236 17.77 4.46 5.36
N THR A 237 19.02 4.46 4.90
CA THR A 237 20.12 3.81 5.63
C THR A 237 20.37 4.48 6.98
N PHE A 238 20.45 5.81 7.04
CA PHE A 238 20.70 6.52 8.29
C PHE A 238 19.53 6.41 9.27
N ILE A 239 18.28 6.58 8.80
CA ILE A 239 17.10 6.61 9.67
C ILE A 239 16.65 5.19 10.04
N VAL A 240 16.47 4.32 9.06
CA VAL A 240 15.85 2.99 9.25
C VAL A 240 16.88 1.94 9.67
N ARG A 241 18.11 1.98 9.14
CA ARG A 241 19.12 0.94 9.39
C ARG A 241 20.05 1.28 10.55
N ILE A 242 20.70 2.45 10.52
CA ILE A 242 21.67 2.87 11.56
C ILE A 242 20.92 3.28 12.83
N ASN A 243 19.96 4.20 12.73
CA ASN A 243 19.20 4.72 13.87
C ASN A 243 17.95 3.90 14.21
N LYS A 244 18.03 2.57 14.09
CA LYS A 244 16.92 1.63 14.35
C LYS A 244 16.30 1.73 15.75
N ARG A 245 17.03 2.30 16.72
CA ARG A 245 16.56 2.55 18.10
C ARG A 245 15.50 3.66 18.16
N TYR A 246 15.62 4.67 17.30
CA TYR A 246 14.77 5.85 17.29
C TYR A 246 13.63 5.73 16.28
N CYS A 247 13.75 4.85 15.28
CA CYS A 247 12.72 4.62 14.28
C CYS A 247 11.77 3.46 14.67
N PRO A 248 10.48 3.73 14.94
CA PRO A 248 9.47 2.72 15.24
C PRO A 248 9.39 1.63 14.16
N TYR A 249 9.08 0.40 14.59
CA TYR A 249 9.00 -0.75 13.68
C TYR A 249 7.99 -0.55 12.53
N LEU A 250 6.84 0.09 12.79
CA LEU A 250 5.82 0.36 11.78
C LEU A 250 6.37 1.17 10.60
N LEU A 251 7.07 2.27 10.91
CA LEU A 251 7.72 3.14 9.94
C LEU A 251 8.77 2.39 9.14
N ARG A 252 9.68 1.68 9.84
CA ARG A 252 10.73 0.88 9.19
C ARG A 252 10.14 -0.14 8.22
N TRP A 253 9.07 -0.82 8.62
CA TRP A 253 8.39 -1.82 7.79
C TRP A 253 7.79 -1.22 6.55
N HIS A 254 6.98 -0.16 6.69
CA HIS A 254 6.30 0.45 5.56
C HIS A 254 7.29 1.09 4.58
N TRP A 255 8.35 1.71 5.09
CA TRP A 255 9.41 2.30 4.27
C TRP A 255 10.17 1.23 3.48
N THR A 256 10.63 0.16 4.13
CA THR A 256 11.38 -0.90 3.45
C THR A 256 10.49 -1.65 2.46
N PHE A 257 9.20 -1.82 2.77
CA PHE A 257 8.23 -2.41 1.85
C PHE A 257 8.09 -1.58 0.58
N LEU A 258 7.95 -0.25 0.71
CA LEU A 258 7.89 0.67 -0.43
C LEU A 258 9.15 0.60 -1.27
N LEU A 259 10.34 0.59 -0.67
CA LEU A 259 11.59 0.41 -1.43
C LEU A 259 11.61 -0.88 -2.25
N GLY A 260 11.09 -1.98 -1.69
CA GLY A 260 10.95 -3.24 -2.43
C GLY A 260 9.91 -3.15 -3.56
N LEU A 261 8.84 -2.39 -3.33
CA LEU A 261 7.77 -2.16 -4.29
C LEU A 261 8.27 -1.32 -5.48
N ASP A 262 9.07 -0.27 -5.25
CA ASP A 262 9.64 0.59 -6.30
C ASP A 262 10.35 -0.21 -7.39
N PHE A 263 11.07 -1.27 -7.02
CA PHE A 263 11.75 -2.15 -7.97
C PHE A 263 10.76 -2.92 -8.87
N LEU A 264 9.62 -3.33 -8.31
CA LEU A 264 8.58 -4.02 -9.07
C LEU A 264 7.77 -3.05 -9.93
N GLU A 265 7.59 -1.80 -9.50
CA GLU A 265 6.79 -0.80 -10.20
C GLU A 265 7.45 -0.25 -11.46
N ARG A 266 8.78 -0.12 -11.49
CA ARG A 266 9.54 0.37 -12.65
C ARG A 266 9.18 -0.34 -13.97
N PRO A 267 9.16 -1.68 -14.05
CA PRO A 267 8.66 -2.39 -15.22
C PRO A 267 7.24 -1.98 -15.67
N PHE A 268 6.31 -1.78 -14.73
CA PHE A 268 4.94 -1.37 -15.05
C PHE A 268 4.89 0.05 -15.63
N ILE A 269 5.67 0.97 -15.06
CA ILE A 269 5.83 2.33 -15.58
C ILE A 269 6.36 2.28 -17.03
N TYR A 270 7.38 1.48 -17.31
CA TYR A 270 7.90 1.34 -18.68
C TYR A 270 6.90 0.74 -19.67
N VAL A 271 6.13 -0.25 -19.24
CA VAL A 271 5.05 -0.84 -20.06
C VAL A 271 3.99 0.22 -20.37
N GLN A 272 3.55 0.98 -19.37
CA GLN A 272 2.56 2.04 -19.53
C GLN A 272 3.07 3.13 -20.48
N TYR A 273 4.30 3.62 -20.36
CA TYR A 273 4.87 4.57 -21.32
C TYR A 273 4.88 4.04 -22.76
N ARG A 274 5.25 2.77 -22.96
CA ARG A 274 5.24 2.15 -24.29
C ARG A 274 3.83 2.00 -24.86
N LEU A 275 2.85 1.64 -24.03
CA LEU A 275 1.46 1.53 -24.44
C LEU A 275 0.86 2.89 -24.79
N ILE A 276 1.20 3.96 -24.05
CA ILE A 276 0.80 5.34 -24.39
C ILE A 276 1.41 5.77 -25.73
N TYR A 277 2.68 5.46 -25.97
CA TYR A 277 3.32 5.74 -27.26
C TYR A 277 2.64 4.98 -28.39
N TYR A 278 2.40 3.67 -28.21
CA TYR A 278 1.71 2.85 -29.21
C TYR A 278 0.31 3.35 -29.52
N LEU A 279 -0.43 3.79 -28.49
CA LEU A 279 -1.76 4.37 -28.64
C LEU A 279 -1.73 5.66 -29.48
N ASN A 280 -0.88 6.62 -29.12
CA ASN A 280 -0.89 7.96 -29.72
C ASN A 280 -0.15 8.06 -31.06
N GLU A 281 0.93 7.31 -31.24
CA GLU A 281 1.81 7.45 -32.42
C GLU A 281 1.52 6.40 -33.49
N ILE A 282 0.82 5.31 -33.16
CA ILE A 282 0.56 4.21 -34.09
C ILE A 282 -0.94 3.95 -34.24
N LEU A 283 -1.68 3.69 -33.16
CA LEU A 283 -3.08 3.26 -33.29
C LEU A 283 -4.00 4.39 -33.75
N ILE A 284 -3.97 5.54 -33.05
CA ILE A 284 -4.82 6.69 -33.38
C ILE A 284 -4.52 7.24 -34.78
N PRO A 285 -3.25 7.48 -35.19
CA PRO A 285 -2.95 8.03 -36.51
C PRO A 285 -3.31 7.10 -37.67
N ASN A 286 -3.22 5.78 -37.46
CA ASN A 286 -3.59 4.78 -38.47
C ASN A 286 -5.09 4.39 -38.43
N ASN A 287 -5.92 5.09 -37.63
CA ASN A 287 -7.36 4.84 -37.49
C ASN A 287 -7.73 3.44 -36.96
N TYR A 288 -6.85 2.79 -36.18
CA TYR A 288 -7.12 1.51 -35.51
C TYR A 288 -7.86 1.73 -34.19
N PHE A 289 -9.11 2.20 -34.26
CA PHE A 289 -9.86 2.65 -33.07
C PHE A 289 -10.26 1.52 -32.12
N ARG A 290 -10.52 0.31 -32.63
CA ARG A 290 -10.92 -0.84 -31.79
C ARG A 290 -9.75 -1.34 -30.93
N GLU A 291 -8.57 -1.40 -31.53
CA GLU A 291 -7.32 -1.71 -30.85
C GLU A 291 -6.95 -0.59 -29.87
N ALA A 292 -7.18 0.68 -30.25
CA ALA A 292 -6.95 1.83 -29.38
C ALA A 292 -7.80 1.77 -28.11
N GLU A 293 -9.08 1.40 -28.23
CA GLU A 293 -9.98 1.20 -27.09
C GLU A 293 -9.47 0.08 -26.17
N LEU A 294 -9.06 -1.05 -26.73
CA LEU A 294 -8.52 -2.17 -25.95
C LEU A 294 -7.25 -1.76 -25.19
N VAL A 295 -6.33 -1.07 -25.85
CA VAL A 295 -5.08 -0.59 -25.22
C VAL A 295 -5.38 0.45 -24.13
N THR A 296 -6.35 1.34 -24.36
CA THR A 296 -6.78 2.33 -23.36
C THR A 296 -7.36 1.64 -22.12
N ASN A 297 -8.22 0.64 -22.30
CA ASN A 297 -8.79 -0.13 -21.19
C ASN A 297 -7.71 -0.92 -20.43
N LEU A 298 -6.71 -1.47 -21.13
CA LEU A 298 -5.56 -2.14 -20.50
C LEU A 298 -4.74 -1.15 -19.65
N LEU A 299 -4.45 0.03 -20.20
CA LEU A 299 -3.74 1.11 -19.52
C LEU A 299 -4.46 1.56 -18.24
N ILE A 300 -5.76 1.86 -18.36
CA ILE A 300 -6.61 2.25 -17.22
C ILE A 300 -6.61 1.16 -16.16
N THR A 301 -6.78 -0.11 -16.54
CA THR A 301 -6.82 -1.23 -15.60
C THR A 301 -5.49 -1.39 -14.86
N LEU A 302 -4.36 -1.27 -15.55
CA LEU A 302 -3.03 -1.37 -14.97
C LEU A 302 -2.80 -0.26 -13.93
N VAL A 303 -3.07 0.99 -14.31
CA VAL A 303 -2.88 2.14 -13.41
C VAL A 303 -3.86 2.09 -12.23
N ALA A 304 -5.13 1.78 -12.47
CA ALA A 304 -6.13 1.65 -11.41
C ALA A 304 -5.77 0.55 -10.41
N ALA A 305 -5.29 -0.61 -10.88
CA ALA A 305 -4.87 -1.69 -9.99
C ALA A 305 -3.72 -1.28 -9.07
N GLN A 306 -2.74 -0.54 -9.59
CA GLN A 306 -1.63 -0.02 -8.80
C GLN A 306 -2.10 1.07 -7.83
N TYR A 307 -2.96 1.98 -8.28
CA TYR A 307 -3.50 3.04 -7.44
C TYR A 307 -4.30 2.50 -6.25
N ILE A 308 -5.14 1.48 -6.50
CA ILE A 308 -5.86 0.75 -5.45
C ILE A 308 -4.88 0.09 -4.48
N PHE A 309 -3.80 -0.50 -4.98
CA PHE A 309 -2.79 -1.13 -4.13
C PHE A 309 -2.08 -0.13 -3.20
N ILE A 310 -1.66 1.03 -3.72
CA ILE A 310 -0.99 2.07 -2.92
C ILE A 310 -1.95 2.72 -1.91
N THR A 311 -3.17 3.03 -2.33
CA THR A 311 -4.19 3.61 -1.43
C THR A 311 -4.59 2.62 -0.32
N LEU A 312 -4.66 1.32 -0.62
CA LEU A 312 -4.82 0.28 0.40
C LEU A 312 -3.62 0.21 1.35
N GLY A 313 -2.40 0.29 0.83
CA GLY A 313 -1.18 0.37 1.63
C GLY A 313 -1.18 1.57 2.59
N MET A 314 -1.57 2.74 2.09
CA MET A 314 -1.77 3.96 2.89
C MET A 314 -2.82 3.76 3.98
N LEU A 315 -3.98 3.17 3.65
CA LEU A 315 -5.04 2.88 4.61
C LEU A 315 -4.52 1.94 5.73
N HIS A 316 -3.79 0.89 5.37
CA HIS A 316 -3.17 -0.01 6.35
C HIS A 316 -2.20 0.74 7.27
N ALA A 317 -1.37 1.62 6.72
CA ALA A 317 -0.40 2.44 7.44
C ALA A 317 -1.08 3.35 8.47
N LEU A 318 -2.11 4.08 8.04
CA LEU A 318 -2.92 4.99 8.87
C LEU A 318 -3.62 4.23 9.99
N CYS A 319 -4.07 3.00 9.71
CA CYS A 319 -4.63 2.09 10.71
C CYS A 319 -3.57 1.45 11.63
N GLY A 320 -2.28 1.64 11.35
CA GLY A 320 -1.15 1.02 12.07
C GLY A 320 -1.08 -0.50 11.89
N GLN A 321 -1.54 -0.99 10.75
CA GLN A 321 -1.55 -2.39 10.38
C GLN A 321 -0.44 -2.69 9.39
N TYR A 322 -0.13 -3.98 9.29
CA TYR A 322 0.76 -4.54 8.28
C TYR A 322 -0.08 -5.48 7.43
N PHE A 323 0.33 -5.66 6.19
CA PHE A 323 -0.27 -6.62 5.28
C PHE A 323 0.79 -7.57 4.76
N TYR A 324 0.39 -8.76 4.34
CA TYR A 324 1.33 -9.73 3.81
C TYR A 324 1.21 -9.81 2.30
N PHE A 325 2.31 -9.53 1.62
CA PHE A 325 2.50 -9.80 0.20
C PHE A 325 3.70 -10.75 0.06
N PRO A 326 3.53 -11.96 -0.54
CA PRO A 326 4.63 -12.90 -0.70
C PRO A 326 5.84 -12.25 -1.36
N PHE A 327 7.05 -12.71 -1.05
CA PHE A 327 8.31 -12.14 -1.50
C PHE A 327 8.60 -10.72 -0.95
N LEU A 328 7.72 -9.73 -1.11
CA LEU A 328 7.96 -8.37 -0.60
C LEU A 328 8.01 -8.33 0.93
N THR A 329 7.02 -8.94 1.60
CA THR A 329 6.98 -8.97 3.07
C THR A 329 8.13 -9.79 3.62
N GLU A 330 8.50 -10.91 3.00
CA GLU A 330 9.61 -11.74 3.47
C GLU A 330 10.96 -11.04 3.36
N ASN A 331 11.22 -10.35 2.24
CA ASN A 331 12.40 -9.51 2.08
C ASN A 331 12.41 -8.35 3.08
N THR A 332 11.25 -7.68 3.25
CA THR A 332 11.09 -6.58 4.20
C THR A 332 11.46 -7.01 5.63
N GLU A 333 10.94 -8.15 6.06
CA GLU A 333 11.21 -8.74 7.37
C GLU A 333 12.68 -9.14 7.54
N LEU A 334 13.31 -9.69 6.50
CA LEU A 334 14.73 -10.06 6.50
C LEU A 334 15.64 -8.84 6.66
N HIS A 335 15.27 -7.70 6.06
CA HIS A 335 16.03 -6.45 6.17
C HIS A 335 15.84 -5.71 7.51
N ILE A 336 14.66 -5.77 8.12
CA ILE A 336 14.37 -4.98 9.33
C ILE A 336 14.65 -5.78 10.61
N GLY A 337 14.54 -7.11 10.52
CA GLY A 337 14.58 -8.01 11.66
C GLY A 337 13.24 -8.08 12.39
N LEU A 338 13.20 -8.88 13.46
CA LEU A 338 11.96 -9.18 14.18
C LEU A 338 11.42 -7.96 14.95
N ARG A 339 10.08 -7.91 15.04
CA ARG A 339 9.35 -6.92 15.81
C ARG A 339 9.57 -7.13 17.32
N PRO A 340 9.83 -6.08 18.11
CA PRO A 340 10.06 -6.23 19.54
C PRO A 340 8.76 -6.68 20.25
N LYS A 341 8.79 -7.87 20.87
CA LYS A 341 7.64 -8.52 21.54
C LYS A 341 7.04 -7.66 22.66
N ASP A 342 7.91 -7.00 23.43
CA ASP A 342 7.53 -6.33 24.69
C ASP A 342 7.22 -4.84 24.52
N SER A 343 7.32 -4.31 23.30
CA SER A 343 7.05 -2.89 23.05
C SER A 343 5.55 -2.63 22.92
N ILE A 344 5.01 -1.77 23.79
CA ILE A 344 3.60 -1.31 23.75
C ILE A 344 3.28 -0.61 22.42
N TYR A 345 4.24 0.16 21.89
CA TYR A 345 4.12 0.85 20.60
C TYR A 345 4.12 -0.10 19.41
N SER A 346 4.76 -1.26 19.59
CA SER A 346 4.77 -2.30 18.59
C SER A 346 3.60 -3.24 18.77
N GLY A 347 3.02 -3.54 19.93
CA GLY A 347 1.93 -4.54 20.02
C GLY A 347 2.35 -5.97 19.60
N GLY A 348 3.66 -6.25 19.66
CA GLY A 348 4.39 -7.52 19.46
C GLY A 348 4.23 -8.24 18.12
N HIS A 349 4.68 -9.50 18.02
CA HIS A 349 4.96 -10.13 16.72
C HIS A 349 3.78 -10.16 15.74
N THR A 350 4.05 -9.94 14.45
CA THR A 350 3.04 -10.12 13.40
C THR A 350 2.65 -11.59 13.26
N ILE A 351 1.52 -11.85 12.59
CA ILE A 351 0.97 -13.21 12.44
C ILE A 351 1.92 -14.14 11.66
N TRP A 352 2.73 -13.60 10.74
CA TRP A 352 3.74 -14.37 10.01
C TRP A 352 5.06 -14.50 10.76
N GLN A 353 5.35 -13.63 11.73
CA GLN A 353 6.50 -13.78 12.62
C GLN A 353 6.23 -14.82 13.73
N ASN A 354 5.02 -14.86 14.27
CA ASN A 354 4.63 -15.79 15.34
C ASN A 354 4.14 -17.13 14.76
N LYS A 355 4.86 -18.22 15.02
CA LYS A 355 4.58 -19.56 14.45
C LYS A 355 3.21 -20.08 14.85
N ARG A 356 2.78 -19.82 16.09
CA ARG A 356 1.47 -20.23 16.60
C ARG A 356 0.34 -19.50 15.91
N SER A 357 0.47 -18.18 15.78
CA SER A 357 -0.49 -17.32 15.11
C SER A 357 -0.59 -17.65 13.63
N TYR A 358 0.55 -17.91 12.98
CA TYR A 358 0.61 -18.37 11.59
C TYR A 358 -0.18 -19.69 11.42
N MET A 359 0.05 -20.67 12.29
CA MET A 359 -0.67 -21.95 12.26
C MET A 359 -2.17 -21.80 12.49
N ILE A 360 -2.59 -21.01 13.47
CA ILE A 360 -4.01 -20.74 13.74
C ILE A 360 -4.66 -20.09 12.52
N SER A 361 -3.97 -19.15 11.85
CA SER A 361 -4.48 -18.48 10.66
C SER A 361 -4.66 -19.46 9.48
N GLN A 362 -3.68 -20.35 9.27
CA GLN A 362 -3.72 -21.43 8.27
C GLN A 362 -4.86 -22.42 8.57
N GLN A 363 -5.01 -22.83 9.83
CA GLN A 363 -6.09 -23.74 10.25
C GLN A 363 -7.46 -23.09 10.08
N ALA A 364 -7.63 -21.82 10.45
CA ALA A 364 -8.85 -21.06 10.23
C ALA A 364 -9.18 -20.96 8.73
N SER A 365 -8.18 -20.68 7.88
CA SER A 365 -8.37 -20.65 6.43
C SER A 365 -8.73 -22.03 5.85
N SER A 366 -8.14 -23.10 6.38
CA SER A 366 -8.48 -24.48 6.00
C SER A 366 -9.88 -24.91 6.45
N LYS A 367 -10.37 -24.40 7.60
CA LYS A 367 -11.75 -24.64 8.07
C LYS A 367 -12.75 -23.89 7.18
N LEU A 368 -12.42 -22.69 6.73
CA LEU A 368 -13.22 -21.97 5.72
C LEU A 368 -13.32 -22.74 4.41
N LYS A 369 -12.27 -23.49 4.02
CA LYS A 369 -12.28 -24.41 2.86
C LYS A 369 -13.31 -25.54 2.96
N LYS A 370 -13.80 -25.87 4.17
CA LYS A 370 -14.89 -26.85 4.37
C LYS A 370 -16.24 -26.32 3.86
N TYR A 371 -16.36 -25.00 3.70
CA TYR A 371 -17.55 -24.35 3.16
C TYR A 371 -17.24 -23.86 1.73
N ARG A 372 -17.81 -24.57 0.75
CA ARG A 372 -17.79 -24.30 -0.72
C ARG A 372 -16.49 -24.63 -1.47
N PHE A 373 -16.53 -25.74 -2.22
CA PHE A 373 -15.61 -26.07 -3.31
C PHE A 373 -15.98 -25.24 -4.56
N GLY A 374 -14.98 -24.76 -5.32
CA GLY A 374 -15.16 -24.26 -6.70
C GLY A 374 -14.84 -22.78 -6.98
N THR A 375 -14.42 -21.97 -6.00
CA THR A 375 -14.16 -20.53 -6.19
C THR A 375 -12.69 -20.14 -5.95
N ILE A 376 -12.30 -18.96 -6.46
CA ILE A 376 -11.03 -18.22 -6.29
C ILE A 376 -10.45 -18.26 -4.84
N ARG A 377 -11.26 -18.62 -3.85
CA ARG A 377 -10.92 -18.82 -2.43
C ARG A 377 -9.98 -20.00 -2.09
N SER A 378 -9.71 -20.96 -2.99
CA SER A 378 -8.69 -21.97 -2.69
C SER A 378 -7.29 -21.35 -2.56
N ALA A 379 -7.03 -20.25 -3.28
CA ALA A 379 -5.83 -19.42 -3.17
C ALA A 379 -5.72 -18.72 -1.81
N TYR A 380 -6.84 -18.27 -1.23
CA TYR A 380 -6.89 -17.68 0.13
C TYR A 380 -6.49 -18.65 1.26
N SER A 381 -6.45 -19.97 0.99
CA SER A 381 -5.90 -20.96 1.94
C SER A 381 -4.39 -21.15 1.83
N LYS A 382 -3.77 -20.64 0.76
CA LYS A 382 -2.32 -20.66 0.54
C LYS A 382 -1.69 -19.28 0.75
N LEU A 383 -2.44 -18.22 0.47
CA LEU A 383 -2.06 -16.84 0.68
C LEU A 383 -2.44 -16.40 2.11
N PRO A 384 -1.53 -15.77 2.86
CA PRO A 384 -1.87 -15.12 4.12
C PRO A 384 -2.97 -14.07 3.90
N ARG A 385 -3.72 -13.73 4.96
CA ARG A 385 -4.80 -12.75 4.82
C ARG A 385 -4.17 -11.40 4.48
N PHE A 386 -4.72 -10.69 3.50
CA PHE A 386 -4.29 -9.31 3.22
C PHE A 386 -4.74 -8.34 4.33
N TRP A 387 -5.86 -8.64 4.99
CA TRP A 387 -6.42 -7.83 6.07
C TRP A 387 -6.61 -8.64 7.35
N TYR A 388 -5.99 -8.20 8.46
CA TYR A 388 -6.04 -8.89 9.75
C TYR A 388 -6.95 -8.24 10.79
N GLY A 389 -7.68 -7.19 10.41
CA GLY A 389 -8.67 -6.52 11.25
C GLY A 389 -8.18 -5.16 11.77
N TRP A 390 -9.13 -4.30 12.08
CA TRP A 390 -8.95 -2.89 12.45
C TRP A 390 -8.14 -2.67 13.72
N LEU A 391 -8.15 -3.66 14.62
CA LEU A 391 -7.56 -3.58 15.94
C LEU A 391 -6.59 -4.75 16.07
N GLY A 392 -5.29 -4.44 16.08
CA GLY A 392 -4.23 -5.44 16.20
C GLY A 392 -4.55 -6.48 17.27
N ARG A 393 -4.42 -7.76 16.92
CA ARG A 393 -4.54 -8.85 17.90
C ARG A 393 -3.31 -8.80 18.80
N GLY A 394 -3.53 -8.76 20.12
CA GLY A 394 -2.44 -8.73 21.10
C GLY A 394 -1.52 -9.96 21.01
N ASN A 395 -0.49 -9.98 21.84
CA ASN A 395 0.52 -11.03 21.86
C ASN A 395 -0.09 -12.40 22.19
N LEU A 396 -0.12 -13.29 21.19
CA LEU A 396 -0.17 -14.73 21.45
C LEU A 396 1.24 -15.20 21.83
N ASP A 397 1.34 -16.13 22.77
CA ASP A 397 2.60 -16.82 23.02
C ASP A 397 3.03 -17.60 21.79
N ASP A 398 4.31 -17.46 21.43
CA ASP A 398 4.88 -18.17 20.30
C ASP A 398 5.11 -19.64 20.66
N LEU A 399 5.04 -20.52 19.67
CA LEU A 399 5.40 -21.92 19.86
C LEU A 399 6.92 -22.03 20.00
N THR A 400 7.37 -22.87 20.91
CA THR A 400 8.78 -23.29 20.93
C THR A 400 9.10 -24.08 19.65
N ASN A 401 10.38 -24.10 19.25
CA ASN A 401 10.80 -24.86 18.07
C ASN A 401 10.41 -26.35 18.16
N ASN A 402 10.52 -26.93 19.34
CA ASN A 402 10.18 -28.34 19.60
C ASN A 402 8.69 -28.62 19.38
N GLU A 403 7.80 -27.76 19.91
CA GLU A 403 6.36 -27.90 19.70
C GLU A 403 5.97 -27.72 18.22
N TYR A 404 6.67 -26.84 17.51
CA TYR A 404 6.44 -26.64 16.07
C TYR A 404 6.88 -27.86 15.25
N GLU A 405 8.04 -28.45 15.54
CA GLU A 405 8.52 -29.68 14.90
C GLU A 405 7.58 -30.86 15.19
N GLU A 406 7.10 -30.98 16.42
CA GLU A 406 6.13 -32.02 16.79
C GLU A 406 4.82 -31.85 16.01
N TYR A 407 4.35 -30.62 15.85
CA TYR A 407 3.19 -30.32 15.00
C TYR A 407 3.42 -30.74 13.54
N LEU A 408 4.58 -30.45 12.95
CA LEU A 408 4.91 -30.86 11.58
C LEU A 408 4.91 -32.39 11.42
N LYS A 409 5.56 -33.11 12.36
CA LYS A 409 5.55 -34.58 12.40
C LYS A 409 4.13 -35.13 12.48
N ASN A 410 3.28 -34.56 13.33
CA ASN A 410 1.89 -34.96 13.47
C ASN A 410 1.06 -34.69 12.20
N LYS A 411 1.31 -33.56 11.51
CA LYS A 411 0.65 -33.21 10.25
C LYS A 411 1.03 -34.18 9.13
N ASP A 412 2.30 -34.56 9.04
CA ASP A 412 2.79 -35.50 8.03
C ASP A 412 2.28 -36.93 8.30
N LYS A 413 2.25 -37.36 9.55
CA LYS A 413 1.61 -38.62 9.96
C LYS A 413 0.13 -38.65 9.57
N LYS A 414 -0.61 -37.56 9.77
CA LYS A 414 -2.02 -37.45 9.37
C LYS A 414 -2.21 -37.51 7.85
N LYS A 415 -1.35 -36.84 7.06
CA LYS A 415 -1.37 -36.92 5.59
C LYS A 415 -1.06 -38.34 5.11
N SER A 416 -0.06 -38.99 5.70
CA SER A 416 0.30 -40.38 5.40
C SER A 416 -0.88 -41.31 5.65
N ASN A 417 -1.51 -41.20 6.82
CA ASN A 417 -2.72 -41.97 7.18
C ASN A 417 -3.88 -41.71 6.20
N GLN A 418 -4.07 -40.47 5.75
CA GLN A 418 -5.09 -40.16 4.76
C GLN A 418 -4.78 -40.75 3.38
N LYS A 419 -3.51 -40.75 2.96
CA LYS A 419 -3.05 -41.40 1.71
C LYS A 419 -3.23 -42.91 1.78
N ALA A 420 -2.90 -43.53 2.91
CA ALA A 420 -3.15 -44.95 3.18
C ALA A 420 -4.65 -45.27 3.11
N ARG A 421 -5.51 -44.48 3.75
CA ARG A 421 -6.98 -44.65 3.67
C ARG A 421 -7.51 -44.56 2.23
N ARG A 422 -7.01 -43.63 1.42
CA ARG A 422 -7.38 -43.49 0.00
C ARG A 422 -6.92 -44.68 -0.83
N ARG A 423 -5.71 -45.19 -0.59
CA ARG A 423 -5.21 -46.43 -1.21
C ARG A 423 -6.11 -47.62 -0.84
N ASN A 424 -6.41 -47.78 0.45
CA ASN A 424 -7.25 -48.87 0.95
C ASN A 424 -8.71 -48.77 0.47
N SER A 425 -9.23 -47.56 0.21
CA SER A 425 -10.56 -47.40 -0.40
C SER A 425 -10.56 -47.77 -1.89
N ARG A 426 -9.50 -47.42 -2.64
CA ARG A 426 -9.37 -47.78 -4.06
C ARG A 426 -9.28 -49.29 -4.25
N ILE A 427 -8.44 -49.95 -3.44
CA ILE A 427 -8.30 -51.42 -3.45
C ILE A 427 -9.62 -52.10 -3.08
N ARG A 428 -10.33 -51.62 -2.05
CA ARG A 428 -11.68 -52.13 -1.71
C ARG A 428 -12.70 -51.95 -2.83
N TRP A 429 -12.57 -50.88 -3.62
CA TRP A 429 -13.45 -50.63 -4.76
C TRP A 429 -13.15 -51.58 -5.92
N GLU A 430 -11.88 -51.79 -6.26
CA GLU A 430 -11.43 -52.76 -7.27
C GLU A 430 -11.90 -54.19 -6.91
N TYR A 431 -11.73 -54.60 -5.65
CA TYR A 431 -12.25 -55.89 -5.15
C TYR A 431 -13.78 -56.02 -5.27
N ARG A 432 -14.53 -54.94 -4.99
CA ARG A 432 -16.00 -54.93 -5.16
C ARG A 432 -16.39 -55.07 -6.63
N GLN A 433 -15.64 -54.45 -7.55
CA GLN A 433 -15.87 -54.58 -8.99
C GLN A 433 -15.64 -56.02 -9.47
N GLU A 434 -14.57 -56.68 -9.03
CA GLU A 434 -14.31 -58.08 -9.35
C GLU A 434 -15.41 -59.00 -8.81
N ARG A 435 -15.89 -58.76 -7.58
CA ARG A 435 -16.98 -59.55 -7.01
C ARG A 435 -18.31 -59.34 -7.75
N LEU A 436 -18.58 -58.11 -8.20
CA LEU A 436 -19.75 -57.79 -9.03
C LEU A 436 -19.65 -58.48 -10.39
N LYS A 437 -18.48 -58.46 -11.04
CA LYS A 437 -18.23 -59.20 -12.29
C LYS A 437 -18.50 -60.70 -12.10
N LYS A 438 -17.95 -61.32 -11.06
CA LYS A 438 -18.19 -62.74 -10.73
C LYS A 438 -19.68 -63.04 -10.52
N ARG A 439 -20.41 -62.18 -9.79
CA ARG A 439 -21.86 -62.34 -9.57
C ARG A 439 -22.66 -62.15 -10.85
N PHE A 440 -22.30 -61.19 -11.70
CA PHE A 440 -22.96 -60.94 -12.98
C PHE A 440 -22.79 -62.13 -13.93
N ILE A 441 -21.59 -62.71 -13.96
CA ILE A 441 -21.31 -63.92 -14.74
C ILE A 441 -22.09 -65.14 -14.21
N GLN A 442 -22.18 -65.32 -12.89
CA GLN A 442 -23.03 -66.37 -12.29
C GLN A 442 -24.51 -66.18 -12.64
N LEU A 443 -24.97 -64.93 -12.73
CA LEU A 443 -26.34 -64.60 -13.10
C LEU A 443 -26.60 -64.90 -14.59
N LEU A 444 -25.69 -64.51 -15.48
CA LEU A 444 -25.75 -64.87 -16.91
C LEU A 444 -25.74 -66.38 -17.15
N ALA A 445 -24.95 -67.13 -16.36
CA ALA A 445 -24.94 -68.58 -16.42
C ALA A 445 -26.30 -69.21 -16.03
N LYS A 446 -27.04 -68.60 -15.09
CA LYS A 446 -28.42 -69.03 -14.76
C LYS A 446 -29.42 -68.78 -15.88
N PHE A 447 -29.15 -67.83 -16.77
CA PHE A 447 -29.95 -67.54 -17.97
C PHE A 447 -29.46 -68.29 -19.23
N GLY A 448 -28.56 -69.27 -19.08
CA GLY A 448 -28.14 -70.16 -20.17
C GLY A 448 -27.03 -69.61 -21.08
N ILE A 449 -26.48 -68.44 -20.78
CA ILE A 449 -25.39 -67.83 -21.54
C ILE A 449 -24.04 -68.27 -20.93
N LYS A 450 -23.33 -69.17 -21.60
CA LYS A 450 -21.99 -69.62 -21.18
C LYS A 450 -20.91 -68.68 -21.73
N ILE A 451 -20.14 -68.06 -20.84
CA ILE A 451 -18.93 -67.30 -21.16
C ILE A 451 -17.73 -68.24 -20.95
N SER A 452 -16.89 -68.41 -21.98
CA SER A 452 -15.90 -69.50 -22.09
C SER A 452 -14.52 -69.25 -21.46
N ASP A 453 -14.30 -68.16 -20.71
CA ASP A 453 -13.02 -67.88 -20.05
C ASP A 453 -13.20 -67.57 -18.57
N ILE A 454 -13.33 -68.61 -17.75
CA ILE A 454 -13.31 -68.46 -16.28
C ILE A 454 -12.43 -69.55 -15.69
N ASP A 455 -11.20 -69.16 -15.37
CA ASP A 455 -10.29 -69.96 -14.56
C ASP A 455 -10.92 -70.14 -13.16
N LYS A 456 -11.28 -71.38 -12.85
CA LYS A 456 -11.99 -71.81 -11.62
C LYS A 456 -11.02 -71.95 -10.44
N ASN A 457 -10.09 -71.01 -10.29
CA ASN A 457 -9.20 -70.99 -9.13
C ASN A 457 -9.76 -70.03 -8.07
N ASP A 458 -10.11 -70.61 -6.92
CA ASP A 458 -10.70 -69.98 -5.73
C ASP A 458 -9.71 -69.06 -4.98
N ARG A 459 -8.79 -68.39 -5.68
CA ARG A 459 -7.78 -67.47 -5.11
C ARG A 459 -8.33 -66.07 -4.81
N GLY A 460 -9.64 -65.91 -4.80
CA GLY A 460 -10.31 -64.61 -4.62
C GLY A 460 -10.23 -64.08 -3.19
N ASP A 461 -10.16 -64.97 -2.19
CA ASP A 461 -10.13 -64.58 -0.78
C ASP A 461 -8.71 -64.36 -0.26
N ASP A 462 -7.70 -65.01 -0.87
CA ASP A 462 -6.29 -64.85 -0.53
C ASP A 462 -5.81 -63.40 -0.70
N LEU A 463 -6.21 -62.73 -1.78
CA LEU A 463 -5.73 -61.39 -2.12
C LEU A 463 -6.20 -60.31 -1.11
N TYR A 464 -7.37 -60.50 -0.50
CA TYR A 464 -7.90 -59.61 0.53
C TYR A 464 -7.29 -59.88 1.92
N ASP A 465 -7.04 -61.15 2.25
CA ASP A 465 -6.40 -61.53 3.52
C ASP A 465 -4.88 -61.23 3.53
N GLU A 466 -4.20 -61.36 2.38
CA GLU A 466 -2.82 -60.88 2.19
C GLU A 466 -2.75 -59.36 2.37
N PHE A 467 -3.71 -58.61 1.82
CA PHE A 467 -3.81 -57.17 1.99
C PHE A 467 -4.08 -56.76 3.45
N LYS A 468 -4.90 -57.52 4.18
CA LYS A 468 -5.17 -57.31 5.61
C LYS A 468 -3.91 -57.50 6.47
N LYS A 469 -2.99 -58.39 6.04
CA LYS A 469 -1.67 -58.56 6.64
C LYS A 469 -0.72 -57.40 6.32
N PHE A 470 -0.74 -56.85 5.10
CA PHE A 470 0.06 -55.67 4.73
C PHE A 470 -0.37 -54.37 5.41
N SER A 471 -1.66 -54.21 5.73
CA SER A 471 -2.18 -53.00 6.41
C SER A 471 -1.78 -52.87 7.90
N LYS A 472 -1.16 -53.89 8.49
CA LYS A 472 -0.77 -53.93 9.92
C LYS A 472 0.70 -53.63 10.20
N LYS A 473 1.55 -53.58 9.17
CA LYS A 473 2.91 -53.02 9.22
C LYS A 473 2.87 -51.59 8.71
#